data_AF-A0AA38JM40-F1
#
_entry.id   AF-A0AA38JM40-F1
#
_cell.length_a   1.000
_cell.length_b   1.000
_cell.length_c   1.000
_cell.angle_alpha   90.00
_cell.angle_beta   90.00
_cell.angle_gamma   90.00
#
_symmetry.space_group_name_H-M   'P 1'
#
loop_
_entity.id
_entity.type
_entity.pdbx_description
1 polymer ?
#
loop_
_entity_poly.entity_id
_entity_poly.type
_entity_poly.pdbx_seq_one_letter_code
_entity_poly.pdbx_strand_id
1 'polypeptide(L)'
;MDSFPSNDTKFLELPSSSNGRASGKSWKTSKSATVRSHLPNGVKTKSWAARMEQTKKALAIKKLETEMKDEKLAEATRRREVTQERRKAAEEKRRLEEDQAKMGARKAARMRRKAGRTKKING
;
A
#
# COMPACT_ATOMS: atom_id res chain seq x y z
N MET A 1 -5.22 65.08 9.68
CA MET A 1 -5.02 63.69 10.13
C MET A 1 -6.28 63.37 10.94
N ASP A 2 -7.29 62.67 10.43
CA ASP A 2 -7.27 61.59 9.45
C ASP A 2 -8.61 61.49 8.67
N SER A 3 -8.51 61.27 7.36
CA SER A 3 -9.63 61.04 6.45
C SER A 3 -10.09 59.58 6.55
N PHE A 4 -11.38 59.35 6.79
CA PHE A 4 -11.97 58.00 6.70
C PHE A 4 -11.99 57.53 5.23
N PRO A 5 -11.59 56.28 4.92
CA PRO A 5 -11.68 55.76 3.57
C PRO A 5 -13.14 55.52 3.19
N SER A 6 -13.60 56.14 2.09
CA SER A 6 -14.84 55.80 1.41
C SER A 6 -14.79 54.31 1.06
N ASN A 7 -15.62 53.54 1.73
CA ASN A 7 -15.77 52.13 1.44
C ASN A 7 -16.60 52.02 0.16
N ASP A 8 -15.93 52.07 -1.00
CA ASP A 8 -16.52 51.78 -2.30
C ASP A 8 -16.96 50.31 -2.31
N THR A 9 -18.16 50.07 -1.79
CA THR A 9 -18.84 48.78 -1.87
C THR A 9 -19.19 48.54 -3.32
N LYS A 10 -18.27 47.91 -4.07
CA LYS A 10 -18.62 47.21 -5.31
C LYS A 10 -19.67 46.16 -4.94
N PHE A 11 -20.93 46.49 -5.17
CA PHE A 11 -22.01 45.51 -5.21
C PHE A 11 -21.60 44.43 -6.22
N LEU A 12 -21.35 43.21 -5.73
CA LEU A 12 -21.18 42.04 -6.58
C LEU A 12 -22.54 41.73 -7.20
N GLU A 13 -22.76 42.23 -8.42
CA GLU A 13 -23.94 41.86 -9.20
C GLU A 13 -23.95 40.34 -9.37
N LEU A 14 -24.95 39.70 -8.76
CA LEU A 14 -25.19 38.27 -8.96
C LEU A 14 -25.58 38.06 -10.43
N PRO A 15 -24.93 37.13 -11.16
CA PRO A 15 -25.31 36.88 -12.54
C PRO A 15 -26.78 36.44 -12.57
N SER A 16 -27.57 37.08 -13.43
CA SER A 16 -28.93 36.64 -13.73
C SER A 16 -28.85 35.18 -14.13
N SER A 17 -29.35 34.29 -13.27
CA SER A 17 -29.31 32.85 -13.53
C SER A 17 -29.95 32.60 -14.89
N SER A 18 -29.28 31.86 -15.79
CA SER A 18 -29.76 31.63 -17.16
C SER A 18 -31.09 30.86 -17.26
N ASN A 19 -31.80 30.63 -16.16
CA ASN A 19 -32.98 29.79 -16.06
C ASN A 19 -34.20 30.62 -15.64
N GLY A 20 -34.54 31.64 -16.44
CA GLY A 20 -35.65 32.58 -16.27
C GLY A 20 -37.07 31.99 -16.24
N ARG A 21 -37.32 31.00 -15.36
CA ARG A 21 -38.65 30.58 -14.92
C ARG A 21 -38.62 30.45 -13.41
N ALA A 22 -39.50 31.20 -12.77
CA ALA A 22 -39.63 31.33 -11.32
C ALA A 22 -39.57 29.97 -10.60
N SER A 23 -38.80 29.91 -9.50
CA SER A 23 -38.50 28.74 -8.65
C SER A 23 -37.36 27.82 -9.15
N GLY A 24 -36.12 28.28 -9.10
CA GLY A 24 -34.93 27.44 -9.32
C GLY A 24 -33.79 27.84 -8.39
N LYS A 25 -33.56 27.08 -7.31
CA LYS A 25 -32.43 27.32 -6.39
C LYS A 25 -31.09 27.29 -7.16
N SER A 26 -30.19 28.23 -6.88
CA SER A 26 -28.91 28.42 -7.61
C SER A 26 -27.99 27.20 -7.63
N TRP A 27 -28.12 26.29 -6.66
CA TRP A 27 -27.37 25.04 -6.60
C TRP A 27 -27.88 23.93 -7.53
N LYS A 28 -29.02 24.13 -8.20
CA LYS A 28 -29.59 23.15 -9.13
C LYS A 28 -29.06 23.40 -10.55
N THR A 29 -28.27 22.46 -11.06
CA THR A 29 -27.84 22.44 -12.46
C THR A 29 -29.02 22.18 -13.38
N SER A 30 -29.02 22.77 -14.58
CA SER A 30 -30.04 22.49 -15.60
C SER A 30 -30.01 21.01 -15.97
N LYS A 31 -31.18 20.37 -15.94
CA LYS A 31 -31.32 18.96 -16.37
C LYS A 31 -31.43 18.94 -17.89
N SER A 32 -30.37 18.50 -18.56
CA SER A 32 -30.40 18.15 -19.98
C SER A 32 -30.57 16.63 -20.13
N ALA A 33 -31.21 16.19 -21.22
CA ALA A 33 -31.32 14.78 -21.54
C ALA A 33 -29.92 14.20 -21.83
N THR A 34 -29.50 13.18 -21.07
CA THR A 34 -28.21 12.51 -21.30
C THR A 34 -28.26 11.68 -22.58
N VAL A 35 -27.72 12.21 -23.68
CA VAL A 35 -27.56 11.46 -24.93
C VAL A 35 -26.38 10.49 -24.78
N ARG A 36 -26.66 9.20 -24.53
CA ARG A 36 -25.63 8.15 -24.50
C ARG A 36 -25.39 7.59 -25.89
N SER A 37 -24.17 7.70 -26.40
CA SER A 37 -23.76 6.97 -27.59
C SER A 37 -23.60 5.48 -27.27
N HIS A 38 -24.23 4.60 -28.05
CA HIS A 38 -24.00 3.14 -27.98
C HIS A 38 -22.71 2.70 -28.70
N LEU A 39 -21.97 3.65 -29.29
CA LEU A 39 -20.71 3.36 -29.97
C LEU A 39 -19.64 2.88 -28.99
N PRO A 40 -18.79 1.91 -29.38
CA PRO A 40 -17.63 1.50 -28.58
C PRO A 40 -16.61 2.64 -28.49
N ASN A 41 -15.90 2.74 -27.35
CA ASN A 41 -14.98 3.85 -27.08
C ASN A 41 -13.92 4.08 -28.17
N GLY A 42 -13.45 3.01 -28.83
CA GLY A 42 -12.49 3.09 -29.93
C GLY A 42 -13.04 3.67 -31.23
N VAL A 43 -14.35 3.85 -31.37
CA VAL A 43 -15.02 4.45 -32.54
C VAL A 43 -15.64 5.81 -32.20
N LYS A 44 -15.72 6.18 -30.91
CA LYS A 44 -16.20 7.50 -30.47
C LYS A 44 -15.30 8.65 -30.94
N THR A 45 -13.99 8.41 -31.02
CA THR A 45 -13.02 9.40 -31.49
C THR A 45 -12.88 9.32 -33.02
N LYS A 46 -13.08 10.44 -33.70
CA LYS A 46 -13.00 10.52 -35.17
C LYS A 46 -11.57 10.42 -35.72
N SER A 47 -10.54 10.74 -34.92
CA SER A 47 -9.14 10.76 -35.36
C SER A 47 -8.33 9.60 -34.78
N TRP A 48 -7.45 9.02 -35.61
CA TRP A 48 -6.48 8.00 -35.17
C TRP A 48 -5.48 8.56 -34.16
N ALA A 49 -5.02 9.79 -34.35
CA ALA A 49 -4.09 10.47 -33.45
C ALA A 49 -4.62 10.52 -32.00
N ALA A 50 -5.90 10.87 -31.81
CA ALA A 50 -6.51 10.88 -30.48
C ALA A 50 -6.53 9.49 -29.83
N ARG A 51 -6.72 8.42 -30.61
CA ARG A 51 -6.65 7.03 -30.10
C ARG A 51 -5.23 6.70 -29.65
N MET A 52 -4.22 7.07 -30.44
CA MET A 52 -2.81 6.86 -30.08
C MET A 52 -2.39 7.63 -28.84
N GLU A 53 -2.92 8.82 -28.60
CA GLU A 53 -2.66 9.55 -27.35
C GLU A 53 -3.27 8.84 -26.13
N GLN A 54 -4.49 8.31 -26.27
CA GLN A 54 -5.13 7.57 -25.18
C GLN A 54 -4.40 6.26 -24.88
N THR A 55 -3.92 5.55 -25.90
CA THR A 55 -3.11 4.34 -25.68
C THR A 55 -1.79 4.67 -25.01
N LYS A 56 -1.09 5.73 -25.42
CA LYS A 56 0.14 6.21 -24.76
C LYS A 56 -0.11 6.54 -23.28
N LYS A 57 -1.20 7.25 -22.97
CA LYS A 57 -1.59 7.55 -21.58
C LYS A 57 -1.87 6.28 -20.78
N ALA A 58 -2.62 5.34 -21.34
CA ALA A 58 -2.93 4.06 -20.69
C ALA A 58 -1.66 3.22 -20.43
N LEU A 59 -0.72 3.20 -21.37
CA LEU A 59 0.57 2.53 -21.20
C LEU A 59 1.42 3.19 -20.11
N ALA A 60 1.46 4.52 -20.06
CA ALA A 60 2.16 5.25 -19.01
C ALA A 60 1.58 4.95 -17.62
N ILE A 61 0.24 4.92 -17.50
CA ILE A 61 -0.44 4.58 -16.24
C ILE A 61 -0.12 3.14 -15.83
N LYS A 62 -0.17 2.18 -16.76
CA LYS A 62 0.14 0.78 -16.46
C LYS A 62 1.59 0.60 -16.03
N LYS A 63 2.53 1.30 -16.66
CA LYS A 63 3.94 1.27 -16.27
C LYS A 63 4.14 1.77 -14.84
N LEU A 64 3.51 2.88 -14.48
CA LEU A 64 3.54 3.42 -13.13
C LEU A 64 2.88 2.46 -12.12
N GLU A 65 1.77 1.82 -12.50
CA GLU A 65 1.12 0.81 -11.68
C GLU A 65 2.01 -0.41 -11.43
N THR A 66 2.73 -0.90 -12.44
CA THR A 66 3.66 -2.02 -12.28
C THR A 66 4.83 -1.65 -11.38
N GLU A 67 5.43 -0.47 -11.59
CA GLU A 67 6.55 0.01 -10.77
C GLU A 67 6.15 0.09 -9.29
N MET A 68 4.99 0.67 -8.97
CA MET A 68 4.50 0.75 -7.58
C MET A 68 4.23 -0.63 -6.95
N LYS A 69 3.72 -1.58 -7.74
CA LYS A 69 3.45 -2.95 -7.24
C LYS A 69 4.75 -3.68 -6.97
N ASP A 70 5.72 -3.57 -7.87
CA ASP A 70 7.00 -4.24 -7.76
C ASP A 70 7.79 -3.71 -6.55
N GLU A 71 7.82 -2.40 -6.34
CA GLU A 71 8.43 -1.79 -5.14
C GLU A 71 7.78 -2.28 -3.84
N LYS A 72 6.44 -2.32 -3.81
CA LYS A 72 5.71 -2.81 -2.63
C LYS A 72 5.99 -4.28 -2.36
N LEU A 73 6.05 -5.12 -3.39
CA LEU A 73 6.34 -6.54 -3.27
C LEU A 73 7.80 -6.77 -2.87
N ALA A 74 8.76 -6.00 -3.41
CA ALA A 74 10.16 -6.07 -3.05
C ALA A 74 10.39 -5.76 -1.56
N GLU A 75 9.75 -4.71 -1.04
CA GLU A 75 9.86 -4.39 0.39
C GLU A 75 9.19 -5.44 1.28
N ALA A 76 8.04 -5.97 0.87
CA ALA A 76 7.35 -7.03 1.61
C ALA A 76 8.15 -8.35 1.63
N THR A 77 8.79 -8.71 0.52
CA THR A 77 9.63 -9.91 0.40
C THR A 77 10.90 -9.75 1.24
N ARG A 78 11.58 -8.61 1.16
CA ARG A 78 12.74 -8.30 2.02
C ARG A 78 12.44 -8.49 3.51
N ARG A 79 11.31 -7.98 3.99
CA ARG A 79 10.91 -8.15 5.41
C ARG A 79 10.67 -9.61 5.78
N ARG A 80 10.06 -10.38 4.88
CA ARG A 80 9.83 -11.81 5.07
C ARG A 80 11.14 -12.58 5.12
N GLU A 81 12.05 -12.31 4.19
CA GLU A 81 13.37 -12.95 4.10
C GLU A 81 14.17 -12.71 5.38
N VAL A 82 14.29 -11.46 5.84
CA VAL A 82 14.99 -11.13 7.09
C VAL A 82 14.40 -11.88 8.29
N THR A 83 13.07 -11.99 8.37
CA THR A 83 12.41 -12.72 9.46
C THR A 83 12.66 -14.22 9.36
N GLN A 84 12.61 -14.77 8.16
CA GLN A 84 12.90 -16.19 7.92
C GLN A 84 14.37 -16.52 8.23
N GLU A 85 15.31 -15.68 7.85
CA GLU A 85 16.73 -15.84 8.16
C GLU A 85 16.99 -15.83 9.67
N ARG A 86 16.38 -14.87 10.39
CA ARG A 86 16.46 -14.81 11.87
C ARG A 86 15.91 -16.09 12.51
N ARG A 87 14.77 -16.57 12.02
CA ARG A 87 14.15 -17.80 12.51
C ARG A 87 15.04 -19.02 12.24
N LYS A 88 15.56 -19.16 11.02
CA LYS A 88 16.47 -20.25 10.65
C LYS A 88 17.73 -20.23 11.51
N ALA A 89 18.36 -19.07 11.68
CA ALA A 89 19.54 -18.92 12.53
C ALA A 89 19.28 -19.31 13.99
N ALA A 90 18.12 -18.93 14.54
CA ALA A 90 17.72 -19.32 15.90
C ALA A 90 17.46 -20.83 16.01
N GLU A 91 16.80 -21.43 15.02
CA GLU A 91 16.53 -22.88 14.98
C GLU A 91 17.81 -23.70 14.86
N GLU A 92 18.78 -23.27 14.03
CA GLU A 92 20.08 -23.94 13.92
C GLU A 92 20.89 -23.82 15.20
N LYS A 93 20.92 -22.64 15.82
CA LYS A 93 21.56 -22.44 17.13
C LYS A 93 20.95 -23.36 18.19
N ARG A 94 19.62 -23.43 18.27
CA ARG A 94 18.92 -24.31 19.22
C ARG A 94 19.27 -25.78 18.99
N ARG A 95 19.31 -26.22 17.73
CA ARG A 95 19.71 -27.59 17.38
C ARG A 95 21.13 -27.91 17.85
N LEU A 96 22.08 -27.01 17.61
CA LEU A 96 23.47 -27.17 18.05
C LEU A 96 23.58 -27.23 19.57
N GLU A 97 22.83 -26.39 20.29
CA GLU A 97 22.78 -26.40 21.75
C GLU A 97 22.16 -27.70 22.30
N GLU A 98 21.08 -28.20 21.70
CA GLU A 98 20.47 -29.49 22.04
C GLU A 98 21.45 -30.66 21.83
N ASP A 99 22.17 -30.67 20.70
CA ASP A 99 23.17 -31.70 20.41
C ASP A 99 24.37 -31.61 21.36
N GLN A 100 24.84 -30.40 21.67
CA GLN A 100 25.90 -30.18 22.65
C GLN A 100 25.47 -30.62 24.06
N ALA A 101 24.25 -30.31 24.47
CA ALA A 101 23.67 -30.72 25.75
C ALA A 101 23.55 -32.25 25.83
N LYS A 102 23.11 -32.91 24.75
CA LYS A 102 23.03 -34.38 24.66
C LYS A 102 24.42 -35.02 24.79
N MET A 103 25.44 -34.45 24.14
CA MET A 103 26.81 -34.93 24.25
C MET A 103 27.40 -34.69 25.63
N GLY A 104 27.15 -33.52 26.22
CA GLY A 104 27.50 -33.19 27.61
C GLY A 104 26.88 -34.18 28.60
N ALA A 105 25.59 -34.47 28.46
CA ALA A 105 24.88 -35.45 29.28
C ALA A 105 25.46 -36.87 29.13
N ARG A 106 25.78 -37.29 27.89
CA ARG A 106 26.43 -38.59 27.62
C ARG A 106 27.82 -38.67 28.27
N LYS A 107 28.61 -37.60 28.20
CA LYS A 107 29.94 -37.53 28.83
C LYS A 107 29.82 -37.57 30.36
N ALA A 108 28.90 -36.80 30.94
CA ALA A 108 28.62 -36.83 32.38
C ALA A 108 28.17 -38.22 32.85
N ALA A 109 27.28 -38.89 32.09
CA ALA A 109 26.86 -40.26 32.39
C ALA A 109 28.03 -41.25 32.33
N ARG A 110 28.95 -41.12 31.37
CA ARG A 110 30.16 -41.95 31.28
C ARG A 110 31.06 -41.76 32.50
N MET A 111 31.28 -40.52 32.93
CA MET A 111 32.08 -40.23 34.13
C MET A 111 31.43 -40.79 35.40
N ARG A 112 30.10 -40.67 35.54
CA ARG A 112 29.36 -41.29 36.66
C ARG A 112 29.52 -42.81 36.69
N ARG A 113 29.49 -43.48 35.53
CA ARG A 113 29.74 -44.93 35.42
C ARG A 113 31.17 -45.30 35.82
N LYS A 114 32.16 -44.55 35.35
CA LYS A 114 33.58 -44.75 35.72
C LYS A 114 33.82 -44.59 37.22
N ALA A 115 33.15 -43.63 37.86
CA ALA A 115 33.26 -43.40 39.29
C ALA A 115 32.63 -44.51 40.15
N GLY A 116 31.96 -45.51 39.56
CA GLY A 116 31.44 -46.69 40.27
C GLY A 116 30.38 -46.39 41.33
N ARG A 117 29.87 -45.15 41.42
CA ARG A 117 28.94 -44.69 42.46
C ARG A 117 27.57 -45.30 42.20
N THR A 118 27.20 -46.32 42.97
CA THR A 118 25.89 -46.98 42.87
C THR A 118 24.83 -46.15 43.59
N LYS A 119 23.60 -46.13 43.07
CA LYS A 119 22.48 -45.34 43.62
C LYS A 119 22.10 -45.72 45.07
N LYS A 120 22.63 -46.84 45.60
CA LYS A 120 22.27 -47.43 46.90
C LYS A 120 23.17 -47.04 48.06
N ILE A 121 24.32 -46.39 47.83
CA ILE A 121 25.25 -46.04 48.91
C ILE A 121 25.13 -44.53 49.14
N ASN A 122 24.37 -44.16 50.17
CA ASN A 122 24.30 -42.80 50.67
C ASN A 122 25.67 -42.43 51.24
N GLY A 123 26.39 -41.58 50.53
CA GLY A 123 27.53 -40.81 51.00
C GLY A 123 27.39 -39.40 50.46
#